data_AF-A0A928TB14-F1
#
_entry.id   AF-A0A928TB14-F1
#
_cell.length_a   1.000
_cell.length_b   1.000
_cell.length_c   1.000
_cell.angle_alpha   90.00
_cell.angle_beta   90.00
_cell.angle_gamma   90.00
#
_symmetry.space_group_name_H-M   'P 1'
#
loop_
_entity.id
_entity.type
_entity.pdbx_description
1 polymer ?
#
loop_
_entity_poly.entity_id
_entity_poly.type
_entity_poly.pdbx_seq_one_letter_code
_entity_poly.pdbx_strand_id
1 'polypeptide(L)'
;MLKANQHFILKFFGPPVLAGISSYAVRSLELWFEMSTSLLLIVMLVTFIVMFVLARWAIRVFVPVSCPYCQGRAQEMDGRGGRFMCLVCGRDH
;
A
#
# COMPACT_ATOMS: atom_id res chain seq x y z
N MET A 1 -0.46 -16.26 4.51
CA MET A 1 0.79 -15.47 4.63
C MET A 1 1.41 -15.39 3.24
N LEU A 2 1.88 -14.21 2.84
CA LEU A 2 2.44 -14.00 1.51
C LEU A 2 3.93 -14.34 1.49
N LYS A 3 4.40 -14.91 0.37
CA LYS A 3 5.84 -15.04 0.10
C LYS A 3 6.47 -13.64 -0.02
N ALA A 4 7.75 -13.50 0.32
CA ALA A 4 8.47 -12.23 0.24
C ALA A 4 8.34 -11.54 -1.13
N ASN A 5 8.42 -12.30 -2.24
CA ASN A 5 8.22 -11.77 -3.60
C ASN A 5 6.80 -11.21 -3.82
N GLN A 6 5.76 -11.86 -3.28
CA GLN A 6 4.39 -11.38 -3.42
C GLN A 6 4.15 -10.13 -2.57
N HIS A 7 4.78 -10.05 -1.39
CA HIS A 7 4.76 -8.83 -0.56
C HIS A 7 5.45 -7.66 -1.27
N PHE A 8 6.58 -7.91 -1.96
CA PHE A 8 7.25 -6.89 -2.76
C PHE A 8 6.39 -6.37 -3.90
N ILE A 9 5.76 -7.27 -4.67
CA ILE A 9 4.81 -6.92 -5.74
C ILE A 9 3.66 -6.10 -5.18
N LEU A 10 3.05 -6.55 -4.08
CA LEU A 10 1.93 -5.85 -3.46
C LEU A 10 2.34 -4.45 -2.98
N LYS A 11 3.51 -4.30 -2.36
CA LYS A 11 4.01 -3.03 -1.86
C LYS A 11 4.35 -2.04 -2.98
N PHE A 12 4.78 -2.54 -4.14
CA PHE A 12 5.13 -1.70 -5.29
C PHE A 12 3.91 -1.32 -6.12
N PHE A 13 3.06 -2.30 -6.48
CA PHE A 13 1.92 -2.11 -7.39
C PHE A 13 0.60 -1.82 -6.66
N GLY A 14 0.44 -2.25 -5.42
CA GLY A 14 -0.78 -2.02 -4.63
C GLY A 14 -1.10 -0.53 -4.45
N PRO A 15 -0.15 0.31 -3.97
CA PRO A 15 -0.43 1.73 -3.76
C PRO A 15 -0.79 2.50 -5.03
N PRO A 16 -0.07 2.37 -6.16
CA PRO A 16 -0.48 2.98 -7.42
C PRO A 16 -1.86 2.54 -7.90
N VAL A 17 -2.20 1.25 -7.78
CA VAL A 17 -3.50 0.72 -8.21
C VAL A 17 -4.64 1.29 -7.36
N LEU A 18 -4.49 1.28 -6.02
CA LEU A 18 -5.46 1.87 -5.09
C LEU A 18 -5.64 3.37 -5.33
N ALA A 19 -4.54 4.09 -5.53
CA ALA A 19 -4.57 5.51 -5.84
C ALA A 19 -5.28 5.76 -7.18
N GLY A 20 -4.99 4.99 -8.23
CA GLY A 20 -5.66 5.09 -9.53
C GLY A 20 -7.17 4.82 -9.46
N ILE A 21 -7.60 3.78 -8.73
CA ILE A 21 -9.03 3.47 -8.52
C ILE A 21 -9.71 4.63 -7.79
N SER A 22 -9.06 5.18 -6.75
CA SER A 22 -9.62 6.31 -6.01
C SER A 22 -9.77 7.57 -6.88
N SER A 23 -8.80 7.84 -7.77
CA SER A 23 -8.89 8.96 -8.71
C SER A 23 -9.99 8.77 -9.74
N TYR A 24 -10.22 7.54 -10.20
CA TYR A 24 -11.36 7.22 -11.07
C TYR A 24 -12.69 7.46 -10.35
N ALA A 25 -12.81 7.05 -9.08
CA ALA A 25 -14.00 7.30 -8.27
C ALA A 25 -14.28 8.81 -8.10
N VAL A 26 -13.24 9.62 -7.85
CA VAL A 26 -13.36 11.09 -7.80
C VAL A 26 -13.85 11.66 -9.13
N ARG A 27 -13.36 11.13 -10.26
CA ARG A 27 -13.85 11.55 -11.58
C ARG A 27 -15.33 11.20 -11.78
N SER A 28 -15.81 10.07 -11.27
CA SER A 28 -17.25 9.75 -11.31
C SER A 28 -18.11 10.73 -10.51
N LEU A 29 -17.55 11.38 -9.48
CA LEU A 29 -18.24 12.41 -8.70
C LEU A 29 -18.34 13.76 -9.43
N GLU A 30 -17.52 14.00 -10.46
CA GLU A 30 -17.63 15.19 -11.31
C GLU A 30 -19.05 15.35 -11.88
N LEU A 31 -19.64 14.23 -12.32
CA LEU A 31 -20.99 14.17 -12.89
C LEU A 31 -22.08 14.58 -11.90
N TRP A 32 -21.83 14.46 -10.60
CA TRP A 32 -22.81 14.74 -9.55
C TRP A 32 -22.68 16.14 -8.96
N PHE A 33 -21.48 16.71 -8.95
CA PHE A 33 -21.18 17.95 -8.25
C PHE A 33 -20.89 19.15 -9.16
N GLU A 34 -20.97 18.98 -10.50
CA GLU A 34 -20.70 20.03 -11.49
C GLU A 34 -19.40 20.80 -11.18
N MET A 35 -18.36 20.09 -10.77
CA MET A 35 -17.09 20.72 -10.38
C MET A 35 -16.40 21.34 -11.58
N SER A 36 -15.74 22.48 -11.37
CA SER A 36 -14.83 23.04 -12.37
C SER A 36 -13.64 22.11 -12.59
N THR A 37 -13.19 21.97 -13.85
CA THR A 37 -12.13 21.03 -14.24
C THR A 37 -10.84 21.27 -13.46
N SER A 38 -10.50 22.52 -13.15
CA SER A 38 -9.33 22.88 -12.33
C SER A 38 -9.43 22.32 -10.90
N LEU A 39 -10.61 22.41 -10.28
CA LEU A 39 -10.83 21.92 -8.93
C LEU A 39 -10.81 20.39 -8.89
N LEU A 40 -11.41 19.74 -9.90
CA LEU A 40 -11.36 18.28 -10.05
C LEU A 40 -9.92 17.77 -10.13
N LEU A 41 -9.06 18.38 -10.95
CA LEU A 41 -7.66 17.97 -11.10
C LEU A 41 -6.88 18.09 -9.78
N ILE A 42 -7.11 19.16 -9.01
CA ILE A 42 -6.49 19.35 -7.70
C ILE A 42 -6.96 18.24 -6.74
N VAL A 43 -8.28 17.99 -6.67
CA VAL A 43 -8.84 16.95 -5.80
C VAL A 43 -8.29 15.59 -6.21
N MET A 44 -8.27 15.24 -7.50
CA MET A 44 -7.71 13.97 -7.98
C MET A 44 -6.25 13.79 -7.57
N LEU A 45 -5.42 14.83 -7.73
CA LEU A 45 -4.00 14.80 -7.38
C LEU A 45 -3.79 14.63 -5.86
N VAL A 46 -4.53 15.39 -5.04
CA VAL A 46 -4.48 15.26 -3.58
C VAL A 46 -4.94 13.87 -3.14
N THR A 47 -6.06 13.38 -3.68
CA THR A 47 -6.61 12.06 -3.34
C THR A 47 -5.62 10.95 -3.73
N PHE A 48 -4.99 11.07 -4.90
CA PHE A 48 -3.97 10.13 -5.36
C PHE A 48 -2.80 10.04 -4.38
N ILE A 49 -2.24 11.19 -3.97
CA ILE A 49 -1.12 11.25 -3.02
C ILE A 49 -1.52 10.64 -1.68
N VAL A 50 -2.68 11.03 -1.13
CA VAL A 50 -3.17 10.54 0.16
C VAL A 50 -3.37 9.03 0.13
N MET A 51 -4.07 8.52 -0.89
CA MET A 51 -4.35 7.09 -1.01
C MET A 51 -3.08 6.28 -1.28
N PHE A 52 -2.11 6.81 -2.01
CA PHE A 52 -0.81 6.17 -2.20
C PHE A 52 -0.05 6.01 -0.88
N VAL A 53 0.01 7.07 -0.07
CA VAL A 53 0.71 7.03 1.24
C VAL A 53 -0.01 6.08 2.19
N LEU A 54 -1.35 6.17 2.27
CA LEU A 54 -2.16 5.29 3.11
C LEU A 54 -2.03 3.82 2.71
N ALA A 55 -2.12 3.51 1.42
CA ALA A 55 -1.98 2.14 0.92
C ALA A 55 -0.58 1.58 1.22
N ARG A 56 0.47 2.40 1.03
CA ARG A 56 1.85 1.99 1.33
C ARG A 56 2.05 1.72 2.83
N TRP A 57 1.45 2.54 3.69
CA TRP A 57 1.47 2.32 5.14
C TRP A 57 0.67 1.07 5.52
N ALA A 58 -0.55 0.91 5.00
CA ALA A 58 -1.41 -0.24 5.28
C ALA A 58 -0.75 -1.57 4.88
N ILE A 59 -0.05 -1.61 3.74
CA ILE A 59 0.66 -2.81 3.31
C ILE A 59 1.77 -3.19 4.31
N ARG A 60 2.53 -2.20 4.82
CA ARG A 60 3.58 -2.47 5.82
C ARG A 60 3.01 -3.02 7.13
N VAL A 61 1.87 -2.52 7.58
CA VAL A 61 1.31 -2.84 8.89
C VAL A 61 0.48 -4.13 8.85
N PHE A 62 -0.37 -4.29 7.84
CA PHE A 62 -1.39 -5.33 7.83
C PHE A 62 -1.01 -6.57 7.02
N VAL A 63 0.05 -6.55 6.21
CA VAL A 63 0.40 -7.67 5.33
C VAL A 63 1.56 -8.47 5.95
N PRO A 64 1.28 -9.53 6.74
CA PRO A 64 2.34 -10.34 7.32
C PRO A 64 3.04 -11.18 6.25
N VAL A 65 4.38 -11.17 6.32
CA VAL A 65 5.25 -12.02 5.50
C VAL A 65 5.47 -13.35 6.22
N SER A 66 5.49 -14.46 5.48
CA SER A 66 5.83 -15.76 6.07
C SER A 66 7.33 -15.90 6.28
N CYS A 67 7.76 -16.27 7.49
CA CYS A 67 9.15 -16.65 7.73
C CYS A 67 9.50 -17.97 7.00
N PRO A 68 10.62 -18.06 6.25
CA PRO A 68 11.00 -19.27 5.52
C PRO A 68 11.42 -20.43 6.44
N TYR A 69 11.80 -20.14 7.69
CA TYR A 69 12.30 -21.14 8.64
C TYR A 69 11.22 -21.81 9.48
N CYS A 70 10.28 -21.02 10.03
CA CYS A 70 9.26 -21.53 10.96
C CYS A 70 7.83 -21.29 10.49
N GLN A 71 7.63 -20.69 9.29
CA GLN A 71 6.33 -20.30 8.75
C GLN A 71 5.51 -19.35 9.66
N GLY A 72 6.15 -18.77 10.68
CA GLY A 72 5.56 -17.76 11.57
C GLY A 72 5.40 -16.40 10.87
N ARG A 73 4.66 -15.50 11.53
CA ARG A 73 4.50 -14.11 11.06
C ARG A 73 5.83 -13.37 11.18
N ALA A 74 6.26 -12.74 10.08
CA ALA A 74 7.37 -11.81 10.04
C ALA A 74 6.86 -10.40 9.66
N GLN A 75 7.45 -9.39 10.27
CA GLN A 75 7.15 -7.98 10.02
C GLN A 75 8.39 -7.27 9.49
N GLU A 76 8.19 -6.28 8.62
CA GLU A 76 9.29 -5.47 8.09
C GLU A 76 9.88 -4.60 9.22
N MET A 77 11.21 -4.58 9.35
CA MET A 77 11.88 -3.75 10.35
C MET A 77 11.81 -2.27 9.97
N ASP A 78 11.47 -1.42 10.95
CA ASP A 78 11.43 0.03 10.75
C ASP A 78 12.79 0.57 10.31
N GLY A 79 12.79 1.39 9.25
CA GLY A 79 14.00 2.02 8.71
C GLY A 79 14.89 1.12 7.83
N ARG A 80 14.63 -0.19 7.72
CA ARG A 80 15.38 -1.11 6.84
C ARG A 80 14.45 -1.78 5.83
N GLY A 81 14.22 -1.09 4.72
CA GLY A 81 13.39 -1.58 3.63
C GLY A 81 13.87 -2.94 3.11
N GLY A 82 13.00 -3.94 3.16
CA GLY A 82 13.28 -5.29 2.65
C GLY A 82 13.94 -6.26 3.63
N ARG A 83 14.09 -5.92 4.92
CA ARG A 83 14.41 -6.89 5.99
C ARG A 83 13.19 -7.19 6.84
N PHE A 84 12.93 -8.47 7.09
CA PHE A 84 11.79 -8.94 7.86
C PHE A 84 12.27 -9.66 9.12
N MET A 85 11.73 -9.28 10.27
CA MET A 85 11.95 -9.98 11.53
C MET A 85 10.82 -10.96 11.80
N CYS A 86 11.17 -12.22 12.01
CA CYS A 86 10.24 -13.25 12.45
C CYS A 86 9.81 -13.01 13.91
N LEU A 87 8.52 -12.80 14.18
CA LEU A 87 8.01 -12.60 15.55
C LEU A 87 8.00 -13.88 16.40
N VAL A 88 8.06 -15.05 15.77
CA VAL A 88 8.04 -16.35 16.46
C VAL A 88 9.46 -16.84 16.77
N CYS A 89 10.38 -16.65 15.83
CA CYS A 89 11.71 -17.26 15.86
C CYS A 89 12.85 -16.25 16.03
N GLY A 90 12.55 -14.95 16.02
CA GLY A 90 13.52 -13.88 16.21
C GLY A 90 14.53 -13.67 15.07
N ARG A 91 14.59 -14.58 14.08
CA ARG A 91 15.51 -14.49 12.94
C ARG A 91 15.09 -13.41 11.94
N ASP A 92 16.07 -12.65 11.46
CA ASP A 92 15.94 -11.71 10.34
C ASP A 92 16.23 -12.40 9.00
N HIS A 93 15.54 -11.98 7.94
CA HIS A 93 15.77 -12.41 6.56
C HIS A 93 15.29 -11.36 5.55
#